data_AF-A0A1X7JYG7-F1
#
_entry.id   AF-A0A1X7JYG7-F1
#
_cell.length_a   1.000
_cell.length_b   1.000
_cell.length_c   1.000
_cell.angle_alpha   90.00
_cell.angle_beta   90.00
_cell.angle_gamma   90.00
#
_symmetry.space_group_name_H-M   'P 1'
#
loop_
_entity.id
_entity.type
_entity.pdbx_description
1 polymer ?
#
loop_
_entity_poly.entity_id
_entity_poly.type
_entity_poly.pdbx_seq_one_letter_code
_entity_poly.pdbx_strand_id
1 'polypeptide(L)'
;MNIQNRIVSVDIFRGLTIVLMILVNNPGTWSHVYAPFLHAPWHGYTPTDLVFPFFLFIVGCSIVFAYQHKPVDATTYKKIAIRALKLIGLGLFLGAFTIHFPFFKDFENIRFPGVLQRIGVVFFFASILFINFNWKTLVGICAFLLIGYWLLMGFVPVNGMAPTFERAPNNLANYLDVLVFGTHSYKADYDPEGLLSTLPSIASALLGIFTGLILRSKRAKKEILLIGMGFLMLVVGYVWGLFFPINKALWSSSFVMVTAGWANIILGLIYYFSDVKGIKFGSIFKYAGANAIVLYFLSSFISKIMGLVKVDGDTSLKGWLFNTVYVQDFLAMETSSLLYGLSLVSIYVFLGYILYRKNIFIKV
;
A
#
# COMPACT_ATOMS: atom_id res chain seq x y z
N MET A 1 -2.75 -24.25 -10.90
CA MET A 1 -3.66 -23.87 -9.80
C MET A 1 -5.05 -23.88 -10.40
N ASN A 2 -5.89 -24.87 -10.07
CA ASN A 2 -7.25 -24.97 -10.62
C ASN A 2 -8.02 -23.67 -10.37
N ILE A 3 -8.73 -23.20 -11.39
CA ILE A 3 -9.51 -21.95 -11.42
C ILE A 3 -10.67 -21.99 -10.38
N GLN A 4 -11.00 -23.17 -9.84
CA GLN A 4 -12.15 -23.44 -8.95
C GLN A 4 -12.09 -22.87 -7.52
N ASN A 5 -11.03 -22.18 -7.08
CA ASN A 5 -10.93 -21.63 -5.71
C ASN A 5 -10.48 -20.15 -5.64
N ARG A 6 -10.59 -19.38 -6.73
CA ARG A 6 -10.31 -17.94 -6.68
C ARG A 6 -11.52 -17.18 -6.13
N ILE A 7 -11.31 -16.41 -5.07
CA ILE A 7 -12.31 -15.50 -4.50
C ILE A 7 -12.30 -14.22 -5.34
N VAL A 8 -13.40 -13.95 -6.03
CA VAL A 8 -13.48 -12.88 -7.05
C VAL A 8 -13.35 -11.51 -6.39
N SER A 9 -13.98 -11.33 -5.23
CA SER A 9 -13.90 -10.07 -4.48
C SER A 9 -12.48 -9.63 -4.13
N VAL A 10 -11.59 -10.59 -3.85
CA VAL A 10 -10.19 -10.32 -3.52
C VAL A 10 -9.43 -9.79 -4.74
N ASP A 11 -9.71 -10.35 -5.92
CA ASP A 11 -9.13 -9.88 -7.18
C ASP A 11 -9.64 -8.48 -7.53
N ILE A 12 -10.95 -8.22 -7.36
CA ILE A 12 -11.56 -6.90 -7.58
C ILE A 12 -10.98 -5.86 -6.61
N PHE A 13 -10.94 -6.15 -5.31
CA PHE A 13 -10.47 -5.21 -4.30
C PHE A 13 -9.00 -4.86 -4.50
N ARG A 14 -8.14 -5.86 -4.76
CA ARG A 14 -6.75 -5.63 -5.13
C ARG A 14 -6.61 -4.78 -6.40
N GLY A 15 -7.43 -5.05 -7.41
CA GLY A 15 -7.51 -4.27 -8.63
C GLY A 15 -7.91 -2.80 -8.41
N LEU A 16 -8.90 -2.58 -7.57
CA LEU A 16 -9.34 -1.24 -7.19
C LEU A 16 -8.21 -0.48 -6.49
N THR A 17 -7.54 -1.12 -5.53
CA THR A 17 -6.43 -0.49 -4.79
C THR A 17 -5.27 -0.12 -5.71
N ILE A 18 -4.92 -0.98 -6.69
CA ILE A 18 -3.81 -0.67 -7.59
C ILE A 18 -4.16 0.44 -8.57
N VAL A 19 -5.39 0.46 -9.08
CA VAL A 19 -5.87 1.52 -9.97
C VAL A 19 -5.86 2.87 -9.25
N LEU A 20 -6.37 2.91 -8.01
CA LEU A 20 -6.32 4.12 -7.18
C LEU A 20 -4.89 4.54 -6.86
N MET A 21 -3.99 3.59 -6.57
CA MET A 21 -2.57 3.88 -6.31
C MET A 21 -1.88 4.53 -7.52
N ILE A 22 -2.18 4.07 -8.73
CA ILE A 22 -1.67 4.67 -9.96
C ILE A 22 -2.22 6.09 -10.13
N LEU A 23 -3.51 6.30 -9.87
CA LEU A 23 -4.17 7.61 -10.01
C LEU A 23 -3.55 8.66 -9.09
N VAL A 24 -3.46 8.36 -7.79
CA VAL A 24 -3.02 9.33 -6.77
C VAL A 24 -1.51 9.60 -6.79
N ASN A 25 -0.71 8.66 -7.32
CA ASN A 25 0.74 8.84 -7.44
C ASN A 25 1.15 9.60 -8.71
N ASN A 26 0.24 9.79 -9.67
CA ASN A 26 0.54 10.36 -10.97
C ASN A 26 -0.41 11.50 -11.38
N PRO A 27 -0.56 12.56 -10.54
CA PRO A 27 -1.31 13.74 -10.97
C PRO A 27 -0.58 14.44 -12.13
N GLY A 28 -1.31 15.19 -12.95
CA GLY A 28 -0.70 16.04 -14.00
C GLY A 28 0.27 17.06 -13.41
N THR A 29 -0.19 17.76 -12.37
CA THR A 29 0.62 18.64 -11.52
C THR A 29 0.29 18.41 -10.05
N TRP A 30 1.29 18.55 -9.18
CA TRP A 30 1.12 18.48 -7.72
C TRP A 30 0.53 19.76 -7.12
N SER A 31 0.58 20.89 -7.83
CA SER A 31 0.06 22.18 -7.35
C SER A 31 -1.46 22.29 -7.43
N HIS A 32 -2.10 21.55 -8.34
CA HIS A 32 -3.54 21.57 -8.56
C HIS A 32 -4.09 20.14 -8.56
N VAL A 33 -4.51 19.68 -7.39
CA VAL A 33 -5.07 18.35 -7.16
C VAL A 33 -6.28 18.49 -6.25
N TYR A 34 -7.40 17.86 -6.60
CA TYR A 34 -8.57 17.83 -5.73
C TYR A 34 -8.24 17.19 -4.37
N ALA A 35 -8.75 17.79 -3.29
CA ALA A 35 -8.46 17.40 -1.92
C ALA A 35 -8.58 15.89 -1.61
N PRO A 36 -9.57 15.13 -2.14
CA PRO A 36 -9.65 13.69 -1.91
C PRO A 36 -8.47 12.87 -2.44
N PHE A 37 -7.71 13.40 -3.41
CA PHE A 37 -6.54 12.76 -4.01
C PHE A 37 -5.21 13.19 -3.37
N LEU A 38 -5.22 14.15 -2.45
CA LEU A 38 -4.05 14.57 -1.68
C LEU A 38 -3.94 13.76 -0.38
N HIS A 39 -2.73 13.61 0.13
CA HIS A 39 -2.50 13.04 1.46
C HIS A 39 -2.92 14.02 2.56
N ALA A 40 -3.33 13.50 3.72
CA ALA A 40 -3.45 14.32 4.92
C ALA A 40 -2.09 14.97 5.27
N PRO A 41 -2.05 16.22 5.74
CA PRO A 41 -0.77 16.93 5.98
C PRO A 41 0.13 16.23 7.01
N TRP A 42 -0.45 15.72 8.10
CA TRP A 42 0.25 14.94 9.11
C TRP A 42 -0.71 13.99 9.81
N HIS A 43 -1.60 14.53 10.64
CA HIS A 43 -2.70 13.79 11.26
C HIS A 43 -3.95 13.81 10.38
N GLY A 44 -4.81 12.82 10.61
CA GLY A 44 -5.97 12.51 9.79
C GLY A 44 -5.63 11.55 8.65
N TYR A 45 -6.59 11.36 7.77
CA TYR A 45 -6.43 10.57 6.56
C TYR A 45 -7.43 11.05 5.50
N THR A 46 -7.05 10.93 4.24
CA THR A 46 -7.93 11.13 3.08
C THR A 46 -8.18 9.79 2.37
N PRO A 47 -9.04 9.73 1.33
CA PRO A 47 -9.18 8.53 0.52
C PRO A 47 -7.85 8.01 -0.07
N THR A 48 -6.91 8.91 -0.41
CA THR A 48 -5.56 8.53 -0.87
C THR A 48 -4.79 7.73 0.19
N ASP A 49 -4.91 8.11 1.46
CA ASP A 49 -4.19 7.45 2.56
C ASP A 49 -4.68 6.01 2.81
N LEU A 50 -5.89 5.66 2.37
CA LEU A 50 -6.44 4.31 2.48
C LEU A 50 -5.82 3.31 1.49
N VAL A 51 -5.25 3.80 0.39
CA VAL A 51 -4.85 2.95 -0.74
C VAL A 51 -3.74 1.96 -0.37
N PHE A 52 -2.66 2.45 0.24
CA PHE A 52 -1.52 1.60 0.62
C PHE A 52 -1.87 0.58 1.73
N PRO A 53 -2.54 0.96 2.84
CA PRO A 53 -2.95 -0.03 3.85
C PRO A 53 -3.96 -1.04 3.31
N PHE A 54 -4.88 -0.66 2.41
CA PHE A 54 -5.75 -1.64 1.74
C PHE A 54 -4.94 -2.66 0.93
N PHE A 55 -3.85 -2.22 0.30
CA PHE A 55 -2.97 -3.12 -0.42
C PHE A 55 -2.23 -4.09 0.52
N LEU A 56 -1.70 -3.62 1.66
CA LEU A 56 -1.09 -4.52 2.66
C LEU A 56 -2.11 -5.51 3.24
N PHE A 57 -3.33 -5.04 3.49
CA PHE A 57 -4.44 -5.87 3.95
C PHE A 57 -4.77 -6.98 2.95
N ILE A 58 -4.91 -6.66 1.65
CA ILE A 58 -5.23 -7.68 0.63
C ILE A 58 -4.04 -8.61 0.32
N VAL A 59 -2.80 -8.15 0.53
CA VAL A 59 -1.61 -9.01 0.56
C VAL A 59 -1.74 -10.03 1.70
N GLY A 60 -2.18 -9.61 2.89
CA GLY A 60 -2.53 -10.49 4.01
C GLY A 60 -3.54 -11.58 3.63
N CYS A 61 -4.67 -11.21 3.02
CA CYS A 61 -5.64 -12.19 2.52
C CYS A 61 -4.98 -13.19 1.54
N SER A 62 -4.12 -12.69 0.65
CA SER A 62 -3.43 -13.49 -0.37
C SER A 62 -2.43 -14.49 0.23
N ILE A 63 -1.83 -14.18 1.39
CA ILE A 63 -0.94 -15.10 2.12
C ILE A 63 -1.71 -16.36 2.54
N VAL A 64 -2.93 -16.20 3.06
CA VAL A 64 -3.79 -17.34 3.45
C VAL A 64 -4.06 -18.27 2.28
N PHE A 65 -4.46 -17.71 1.13
CA PHE A 65 -4.75 -18.50 -0.07
C PHE A 65 -3.52 -19.19 -0.64
N ALA A 66 -2.34 -18.59 -0.48
CA ALA A 66 -1.08 -19.15 -0.98
C ALA A 66 -0.49 -20.24 -0.07
N TYR A 67 -0.59 -20.09 1.26
CA TYR A 67 0.25 -20.86 2.20
C TYR A 67 -0.50 -21.73 3.23
N GLN A 68 -1.80 -21.60 3.44
CA GLN A 68 -2.50 -22.32 4.55
C GLN A 68 -2.40 -23.86 4.51
N HIS A 69 -2.15 -24.45 3.34
CA HIS A 69 -1.98 -25.91 3.20
C HIS A 69 -0.61 -26.25 2.63
N LYS A 70 0.37 -25.36 2.78
CA LYS A 70 1.75 -25.64 2.40
C LYS A 70 2.49 -26.23 3.59
N PRO A 71 3.38 -27.22 3.38
CA PRO A 71 4.23 -27.74 4.44
C PRO A 71 5.15 -26.62 4.95
N VAL A 72 5.46 -26.65 6.24
CA VAL A 72 6.41 -25.71 6.85
C VAL A 72 7.81 -26.29 6.69
N ASP A 73 8.41 -26.05 5.52
CA ASP A 73 9.69 -26.60 5.12
C ASP A 73 10.61 -25.55 4.47
N ALA A 74 11.89 -25.88 4.30
CA ALA A 74 12.90 -24.99 3.71
C ALA A 74 12.48 -24.47 2.32
N THR A 75 11.74 -25.27 1.54
CA THR A 75 11.22 -24.88 0.23
C THR A 75 10.23 -23.72 0.34
N THR A 76 9.33 -23.77 1.33
CA THR A 76 8.34 -22.73 1.57
C THR A 76 8.98 -21.45 2.08
N TYR A 77 9.91 -21.54 3.03
CA TYR A 77 10.71 -20.39 3.49
C TYR A 77 11.47 -19.72 2.35
N LYS A 78 12.15 -20.51 1.51
CA LYS A 78 12.90 -20.01 0.35
C LYS A 78 11.99 -19.27 -0.63
N LYS A 79 10.78 -19.78 -0.89
CA LYS A 79 9.80 -19.10 -1.76
C LYS A 79 9.33 -17.77 -1.20
N ILE A 80 9.08 -17.70 0.11
CA ILE A 80 8.70 -16.45 0.80
C ILE A 80 9.86 -15.44 0.70
N ALA A 81 11.08 -15.86 1.04
CA ALA A 81 12.27 -15.02 1.02
C ALA A 81 12.57 -14.46 -0.39
N ILE A 82 12.57 -15.30 -1.43
CA ILE A 82 12.82 -14.86 -2.82
C ILE A 82 11.80 -13.81 -3.26
N ARG A 83 10.51 -14.03 -2.95
CA ARG A 83 9.45 -13.08 -3.30
C ARG A 83 9.63 -11.74 -2.59
N ALA A 84 9.94 -11.75 -1.29
CA ALA A 84 10.23 -10.55 -0.53
C ALA A 84 11.45 -9.79 -1.10
N LEU A 85 12.54 -10.50 -1.39
CA LEU A 85 13.76 -9.92 -1.94
C LEU A 85 13.56 -9.31 -3.34
N LYS A 86 12.76 -9.93 -4.20
CA LYS A 86 12.44 -9.33 -5.50
C LYS A 86 11.63 -8.04 -5.36
N LEU A 87 10.67 -7.98 -4.44
CA LEU A 87 9.92 -6.75 -4.17
C LEU A 87 10.84 -5.64 -3.66
N ILE A 88 11.71 -5.96 -2.70
CA ILE A 88 12.72 -5.03 -2.18
C ILE A 88 13.66 -4.57 -3.30
N GLY A 89 14.17 -5.50 -4.11
CA GLY A 89 15.07 -5.20 -5.23
C GLY A 89 14.44 -4.30 -6.29
N LEU A 90 13.18 -4.57 -6.68
CA LEU A 90 12.44 -3.69 -7.59
C LEU A 90 12.23 -2.29 -7.00
N GLY A 91 11.96 -2.20 -5.70
CA GLY A 91 11.83 -0.92 -4.99
C GLY A 91 13.13 -0.13 -4.94
N LEU A 92 14.23 -0.77 -4.57
CA LEU A 92 15.56 -0.15 -4.54
C LEU A 92 16.01 0.28 -5.92
N PHE A 93 15.76 -0.54 -6.95
CA PHE A 93 15.97 -0.16 -8.35
C PHE A 93 15.19 1.11 -8.71
N LEU A 94 13.88 1.17 -8.38
CA LEU A 94 13.09 2.38 -8.61
C LEU A 94 13.63 3.59 -7.85
N GLY A 95 14.15 3.42 -6.63
CA GLY A 95 14.77 4.49 -5.84
C GLY A 95 16.06 5.02 -6.47
N ALA A 96 16.94 4.10 -6.86
CA ALA A 96 18.29 4.37 -7.35
C ALA A 96 18.37 4.80 -8.82
N PHE A 97 17.44 4.37 -9.66
CA PHE A 97 17.51 4.58 -11.11
C PHE A 97 17.60 6.07 -11.51
N THR A 98 18.39 6.37 -12.54
CA THR A 98 18.39 7.65 -13.28
C THR A 98 18.65 7.38 -14.76
N ILE A 99 18.40 8.36 -15.63
CA ILE A 99 18.61 8.23 -17.08
C ILE A 99 20.05 8.53 -17.52
N HIS A 100 20.85 9.18 -16.66
CA HIS A 100 22.25 9.51 -16.95
C HIS A 100 23.16 8.35 -16.58
N PHE A 101 24.11 8.00 -17.44
CA PHE A 101 25.13 6.98 -17.16
C PHE A 101 25.86 7.32 -15.83
N PRO A 102 26.02 6.38 -14.88
CA PRO A 102 25.88 4.92 -14.97
C PRO A 102 24.46 4.36 -14.71
N PHE A 103 23.42 5.16 -14.88
CA PHE A 103 21.99 4.86 -14.66
C PHE A 103 21.56 4.68 -13.19
N PHE A 104 22.46 5.02 -12.27
CA PHE A 104 22.18 5.07 -10.84
C PHE A 104 22.57 6.44 -10.29
N LYS A 105 21.76 6.93 -9.37
CA LYS A 105 22.08 8.12 -8.58
C LYS A 105 23.31 7.86 -7.71
N ASP A 106 23.97 8.94 -7.32
CA ASP A 106 24.96 8.90 -6.24
C ASP A 106 24.33 8.30 -4.99
N PHE A 107 25.13 7.52 -4.25
CA PHE A 107 24.67 6.74 -3.12
C PHE A 107 23.81 7.57 -2.15
N GLU A 108 24.30 8.75 -1.76
CA GLU A 108 23.64 9.69 -0.83
C GLU A 108 22.22 10.11 -1.26
N ASN A 109 21.94 10.08 -2.58
CA ASN A 109 20.67 10.49 -3.19
C ASN A 109 19.69 9.32 -3.43
N ILE A 110 20.07 8.10 -3.06
CA ILE A 110 19.22 6.91 -3.17
C ILE A 110 18.32 6.83 -1.95
N ARG A 111 17.00 6.83 -2.17
CA ARG A 111 16.04 6.55 -1.09
C ARG A 111 15.95 5.05 -0.83
N PHE A 112 16.15 4.61 0.41
CA PHE A 112 16.07 3.19 0.77
C PHE A 112 14.67 2.72 1.16
N PRO A 113 13.95 3.41 2.06
CA PRO A 113 12.59 3.02 2.38
C PRO A 113 11.65 3.37 1.22
N GLY A 114 10.64 2.54 1.01
CA GLY A 114 9.70 2.75 -0.07
C GLY A 114 8.58 1.72 -0.08
N VAL A 115 7.55 2.00 -0.88
CA VAL A 115 6.32 1.21 -0.90
C VAL A 115 6.59 -0.27 -1.22
N LEU A 116 7.39 -0.57 -2.26
CA LEU A 116 7.69 -1.96 -2.63
C LEU A 116 8.56 -2.67 -1.59
N GLN A 117 9.54 -1.96 -1.02
CA GLN A 117 10.39 -2.47 0.05
C GLN A 117 9.55 -2.84 1.27
N ARG A 118 8.67 -1.94 1.72
CA ARG A 118 7.76 -2.20 2.84
C ARG A 118 6.80 -3.34 2.54
N ILE A 119 6.23 -3.43 1.33
CA ILE A 119 5.39 -4.58 0.94
C ILE A 119 6.20 -5.89 1.05
N GLY A 120 7.46 -5.89 0.59
CA GLY A 120 8.34 -7.06 0.68
C GLY A 120 8.62 -7.49 2.12
N VAL A 121 9.00 -6.55 2.99
CA VAL A 121 9.28 -6.78 4.41
C VAL A 121 8.02 -7.26 5.16
N VAL A 122 6.90 -6.56 4.98
CA VAL A 122 5.63 -6.93 5.60
C VAL A 122 5.16 -8.30 5.13
N PHE A 123 5.23 -8.58 3.82
CA PHE A 123 4.91 -9.89 3.27
C PHE A 123 5.77 -10.98 3.88
N PHE A 124 7.07 -10.76 4.01
CA PHE A 124 8.00 -11.71 4.63
C PHE A 124 7.56 -12.06 6.04
N PHE A 125 7.52 -11.07 6.94
CA PHE A 125 7.19 -11.31 8.35
C PHE A 125 5.78 -11.85 8.53
N ALA A 126 4.77 -11.28 7.86
CA ALA A 126 3.39 -11.77 7.96
C ALA A 126 3.27 -13.23 7.47
N SER A 127 3.99 -13.61 6.40
CA SER A 127 3.99 -15.00 5.91
C SER A 127 4.68 -15.95 6.88
N ILE A 128 5.84 -15.56 7.44
CA ILE A 128 6.56 -16.36 8.44
C ILE A 128 5.70 -16.57 9.68
N LEU A 129 5.08 -15.50 10.19
CA LEU A 129 4.18 -15.58 11.33
C LEU A 129 3.00 -16.52 11.03
N PHE A 130 2.37 -16.36 9.87
CA PHE A 130 1.19 -17.14 9.50
C PHE A 130 1.44 -18.64 9.40
N ILE A 131 2.58 -19.07 8.83
CA ILE A 131 2.85 -20.50 8.66
C ILE A 131 3.32 -21.18 9.95
N ASN A 132 3.86 -20.42 10.92
CA ASN A 132 4.41 -20.97 12.16
C ASN A 132 3.45 -20.91 13.35
N PHE A 133 2.47 -20.00 13.33
CA PHE A 133 1.60 -19.76 14.47
C PHE A 133 0.13 -20.01 14.14
N ASN A 134 -0.60 -20.51 15.14
CA ASN A 134 -2.05 -20.62 15.04
C ASN A 134 -2.73 -19.24 15.13
N TRP A 135 -4.00 -19.17 14.72
CA TRP A 135 -4.75 -17.91 14.66
C TRP A 135 -4.86 -17.17 16.00
N LYS A 136 -4.88 -17.88 17.14
CA LYS A 136 -4.96 -17.25 18.47
C LYS A 136 -3.65 -16.55 18.82
N THR A 137 -2.52 -17.20 18.56
CA THR A 137 -1.19 -16.60 18.74
C THR A 137 -1.00 -15.40 17.82
N LEU A 138 -1.46 -15.47 16.57
CA LEU A 138 -1.42 -14.34 15.64
C LEU A 138 -2.23 -13.13 16.13
N VAL A 139 -3.38 -13.34 16.78
CA VAL A 139 -4.15 -12.26 17.41
C VAL A 139 -3.34 -11.61 18.53
N GLY A 140 -2.70 -12.41 19.38
CA GLY A 140 -1.80 -11.90 20.43
C GLY A 140 -0.64 -11.09 19.87
N ILE A 141 0.01 -11.56 18.81
CA ILE A 141 1.10 -10.84 18.12
C ILE A 141 0.58 -9.55 17.49
N CYS A 142 -0.59 -9.57 16.84
CA CYS A 142 -1.20 -8.36 16.26
C CYS A 142 -1.49 -7.31 17.34
N ALA A 143 -2.07 -7.72 18.47
CA ALA A 143 -2.31 -6.84 19.61
C ALA A 143 -0.99 -6.29 20.20
N PHE A 144 0.02 -7.15 20.35
CA PHE A 144 1.34 -6.73 20.83
C PHE A 144 2.01 -5.71 19.90
N LEU A 145 1.95 -5.91 18.58
CA LEU A 145 2.50 -4.96 17.61
C LEU A 145 1.79 -3.60 17.69
N LEU A 146 0.47 -3.58 17.84
CA LEU A 146 -0.31 -2.33 17.88
C LEU A 146 -0.18 -1.60 19.22
N ILE A 147 -0.34 -2.31 20.35
CA ILE A 147 -0.25 -1.71 21.69
C ILE A 147 1.20 -1.39 22.02
N GLY A 148 2.14 -2.30 21.75
CA GLY A 148 3.56 -2.10 21.98
C GLY A 148 4.10 -0.92 21.18
N TYR A 149 3.75 -0.80 19.88
CA TYR A 149 4.15 0.35 19.08
C TYR A 149 3.59 1.67 19.64
N TRP A 150 2.31 1.70 20.04
CA TRP A 150 1.72 2.89 20.66
C TRP A 150 2.44 3.28 21.96
N LEU A 151 2.72 2.32 22.85
CA LEU A 151 3.42 2.58 24.10
C LEU A 151 4.85 3.07 23.86
N LEU A 152 5.57 2.49 22.89
CA LEU A 152 6.89 2.96 22.50
C LEU A 152 6.85 4.42 22.04
N MET A 153 5.92 4.75 21.14
CA MET A 153 5.79 6.10 20.60
C MET A 153 5.33 7.12 21.64
N GLY A 154 4.50 6.72 22.60
CA GLY A 154 3.86 7.63 23.57
C GLY A 154 4.64 7.84 24.86
N PHE A 155 5.59 6.96 25.21
CA PHE A 155 6.23 6.97 26.54
C PHE A 155 7.76 6.93 26.51
N VAL A 156 8.41 6.62 25.39
CA VAL A 156 9.88 6.60 25.32
C VAL A 156 10.40 7.99 24.95
N PRO A 157 11.12 8.69 25.85
CA PRO A 157 11.69 10.00 25.55
C PRO A 157 12.83 9.87 24.54
N VAL A 158 13.04 10.93 23.76
CA VAL A 158 14.12 11.02 22.77
C VAL A 158 15.05 12.15 23.18
N ASN A 159 16.33 11.84 23.41
CA ASN A 159 17.35 12.82 23.80
C ASN A 159 16.94 13.70 25.00
N GLY A 160 16.30 13.09 26.01
CA GLY A 160 15.83 13.78 27.22
C GLY A 160 14.57 14.64 27.03
N MET A 161 14.02 14.72 25.82
CA MET A 161 12.74 15.39 25.56
C MET A 161 11.57 14.42 25.70
N ALA A 162 10.44 14.92 26.21
CA ALA A 162 9.19 14.17 26.26
C ALA A 162 8.78 13.72 24.84
N PRO A 163 8.22 12.51 24.67
CA PRO A 163 7.79 12.02 23.37
C PRO A 163 6.67 12.87 22.77
N THR A 164 6.59 12.92 21.44
CA THR A 164 5.50 13.57 20.72
C THR A 164 5.08 12.78 19.49
N PHE A 165 3.81 12.90 19.11
CA PHE A 165 3.27 12.38 17.85
C PHE A 165 3.33 13.42 16.73
N GLU A 166 3.72 14.66 17.02
CA GLU A 166 3.94 15.68 15.99
C GLU A 166 5.18 15.38 15.16
N ARG A 167 5.26 15.99 13.98
CA ARG A 167 6.45 15.95 13.13
C ARG A 167 7.55 16.80 13.76
N ALA A 168 8.30 16.20 14.67
CA ALA A 168 9.33 16.89 15.45
C ALA A 168 10.53 15.96 15.74
N PRO A 169 11.70 16.51 16.15
CA PRO A 169 12.89 15.71 16.44
C PRO A 169 12.73 14.73 17.62
N ASN A 170 11.83 15.02 18.56
CA ASN A 170 11.48 14.16 19.69
C ASN A 170 10.35 13.16 19.37
N ASN A 171 9.99 13.00 18.10
CA ASN A 171 9.17 11.89 17.63
C ASN A 171 10.06 10.67 17.41
N LEU A 172 9.80 9.57 18.12
CA LEU A 172 10.65 8.38 18.10
C LEU A 172 10.81 7.75 16.72
N ALA A 173 9.74 7.69 15.91
CA ALA A 173 9.82 7.12 14.57
C ALA A 173 10.71 7.97 13.66
N ASN A 174 10.49 9.29 13.65
CA ASN A 174 11.29 10.23 12.88
C ASN A 174 12.77 10.19 13.28
N TYR A 175 13.04 10.19 14.59
CA TYR A 175 14.40 10.09 15.13
C TYR A 175 15.12 8.83 14.65
N LEU A 176 14.46 7.67 14.73
CA LEU A 176 15.04 6.41 14.27
C LEU A 176 15.24 6.37 12.77
N ASP A 177 14.32 6.94 11.98
CA ASP A 177 14.48 7.01 10.53
C ASP A 177 15.72 7.83 10.15
N VAL A 178 15.92 8.99 10.77
CA VAL A 178 17.12 9.81 10.54
C VAL A 178 18.38 9.10 11.02
N LEU A 179 18.35 8.46 12.19
CA LEU A 179 19.50 7.74 12.74
C LEU A 179 19.93 6.56 11.88
N VAL A 180 18.97 5.82 11.30
CA VAL A 180 19.23 4.58 10.56
C VAL A 180 19.44 4.83 9.07
N PHE A 181 18.65 5.72 8.46
CA PHE A 181 18.68 5.94 7.02
C PHE A 181 19.45 7.21 6.62
N GLY A 182 19.65 8.18 7.51
CA GLY A 182 20.34 9.43 7.19
C GLY A 182 19.74 10.11 5.96
N THR A 183 20.57 10.36 4.94
CA THR A 183 20.17 11.01 3.68
C THR A 183 19.27 10.13 2.79
N HIS A 184 19.13 8.84 3.11
CA HIS A 184 18.36 7.88 2.30
C HIS A 184 16.85 7.88 2.60
N SER A 185 16.34 8.89 3.32
CA SER A 185 14.93 9.06 3.66
C SER A 185 14.16 9.88 2.62
N TYR A 186 12.82 9.79 2.64
CA TYR A 186 11.94 10.59 1.77
C TYR A 186 12.05 12.10 2.01
N LYS A 187 12.11 12.48 3.29
CA LYS A 187 12.37 13.84 3.77
C LYS A 187 13.59 13.80 4.66
N ALA A 188 14.23 14.96 4.84
CA ALA A 188 15.41 15.09 5.68
C ALA A 188 15.17 14.69 7.15
N ASP A 189 13.91 14.71 7.60
CA ASP A 189 13.51 14.55 8.99
C ASP A 189 12.63 13.32 9.26
N TYR A 190 12.10 12.63 8.24
CA TYR A 190 11.35 11.37 8.40
C TYR A 190 11.15 10.61 7.09
N ASP A 191 10.75 9.32 7.20
CA ASP A 191 10.25 8.55 6.07
C ASP A 191 8.89 7.89 6.39
N PRO A 192 7.82 8.13 5.62
CA PRO A 192 6.53 7.48 5.86
C PRO A 192 6.57 5.95 5.68
N GLU A 193 7.60 5.45 4.98
CA GLU A 193 7.95 4.05 4.80
C GLU A 193 9.08 3.56 5.73
N GLY A 194 9.36 4.30 6.81
CA GLY A 194 10.42 4.09 7.80
C GLY A 194 10.40 2.80 8.63
N LEU A 195 11.39 2.69 9.52
CA LEU A 195 11.74 1.44 10.22
C LEU A 195 10.68 1.08 11.26
N LEU A 196 10.42 1.98 12.21
CA LEU A 196 9.54 1.68 13.33
C LEU A 196 8.07 1.58 12.89
N SER A 197 7.65 2.43 11.95
CA SER A 197 6.31 2.40 11.35
C SER A 197 6.05 1.14 10.50
N THR A 198 7.08 0.32 10.21
CA THR A 198 6.90 -0.98 9.58
C THR A 198 6.27 -2.01 10.54
N LEU A 199 6.46 -1.89 11.86
CA LEU A 199 5.86 -2.79 12.86
C LEU A 199 4.32 -2.82 12.80
N PRO A 200 3.60 -1.69 12.94
CA PRO A 200 2.15 -1.68 12.80
C PRO A 200 1.68 -2.00 11.37
N SER A 201 2.52 -1.81 10.35
CA SER A 201 2.19 -2.24 8.99
C SER A 201 2.17 -3.77 8.80
N ILE A 202 2.96 -4.52 9.58
CA ILE A 202 2.82 -5.98 9.70
C ILE A 202 1.45 -6.32 10.28
N ALA A 203 0.99 -5.58 11.29
CA ALA A 203 -0.35 -5.77 11.85
C ALA A 203 -1.46 -5.53 10.81
N SER A 204 -1.33 -4.55 9.90
CA SER A 204 -2.27 -4.38 8.77
C SER A 204 -2.39 -5.63 7.89
N ALA A 205 -1.26 -6.31 7.61
CA ALA A 205 -1.28 -7.57 6.87
C ALA A 205 -1.82 -8.75 7.70
N LEU A 206 -1.57 -8.79 9.02
CA LEU A 206 -2.16 -9.79 9.92
C LEU A 206 -3.69 -9.65 9.99
N LEU A 207 -4.22 -8.43 10.04
CA LEU A 207 -5.66 -8.17 9.96
C LEU A 207 -6.25 -8.69 8.64
N GLY A 208 -5.51 -8.51 7.54
CA GLY A 208 -5.84 -9.13 6.25
C GLY A 208 -5.81 -10.66 6.28
N ILE A 209 -4.86 -11.27 6.99
CA ILE A 209 -4.82 -12.73 7.19
C ILE A 209 -6.08 -13.23 7.91
N PHE A 210 -6.55 -12.55 8.95
CA PHE A 210 -7.79 -12.94 9.63
C PHE A 210 -8.99 -12.89 8.71
N THR A 211 -9.09 -11.85 7.88
CA THR A 211 -10.13 -11.73 6.85
C THR A 211 -10.00 -12.81 5.77
N GLY A 212 -8.79 -13.14 5.34
CA GLY A 212 -8.54 -14.26 4.43
C GLY A 212 -8.98 -15.61 4.99
N LEU A 213 -8.75 -15.85 6.29
CA LEU A 213 -9.22 -17.06 6.98
C LEU A 213 -10.75 -17.13 7.03
N ILE A 214 -11.42 -16.01 7.30
CA ILE A 214 -12.90 -15.92 7.26
C ILE A 214 -13.41 -16.22 5.85
N LEU A 215 -12.86 -15.58 4.83
CA LEU A 215 -13.24 -15.76 3.43
C LEU A 215 -13.10 -17.21 2.98
N ARG A 216 -12.07 -17.92 3.43
CA ARG A 216 -11.85 -19.34 3.13
C ARG A 216 -12.65 -20.31 3.99
N SER A 217 -13.15 -19.87 5.15
CA SER A 217 -13.93 -20.73 6.04
C SER A 217 -15.26 -21.18 5.40
N LYS A 218 -15.89 -22.21 5.97
CA LYS A 218 -17.24 -22.65 5.58
C LYS A 218 -18.37 -21.84 6.26
N ARG A 219 -18.05 -20.75 6.95
CA ARG A 219 -19.05 -19.93 7.67
C ARG A 219 -20.07 -19.33 6.69
N ALA A 220 -21.34 -19.31 7.10
CA ALA A 220 -22.39 -18.59 6.39
C ALA A 220 -22.31 -17.08 6.68
N LYS A 221 -22.91 -16.25 5.81
CA LYS A 221 -23.06 -14.80 5.96
C LYS A 221 -21.74 -14.06 6.24
N LYS A 222 -20.68 -14.42 5.51
CA LYS A 222 -19.32 -13.86 5.71
C LYS A 222 -19.31 -12.35 5.48
N GLU A 223 -20.09 -11.86 4.52
CA GLU A 223 -20.28 -10.44 4.23
C GLU A 223 -20.71 -9.64 5.47
N ILE A 224 -21.65 -10.18 6.26
CA ILE A 224 -22.14 -9.51 7.48
C ILE A 224 -21.04 -9.51 8.54
N LEU A 225 -20.32 -10.62 8.69
CA LEU A 225 -19.19 -10.71 9.63
C LEU A 225 -18.08 -9.71 9.27
N LEU A 226 -17.72 -9.59 7.99
CA LEU A 226 -16.71 -8.64 7.53
C LEU A 226 -17.17 -7.20 7.77
N ILE A 227 -18.40 -6.86 7.39
CA ILE A 227 -18.95 -5.51 7.61
C ILE A 227 -19.00 -5.18 9.12
N GLY A 228 -19.50 -6.11 9.94
CA GLY A 228 -19.58 -5.93 11.40
C GLY A 228 -18.21 -5.78 12.07
N MET A 229 -17.22 -6.60 11.68
CA MET A 229 -15.83 -6.43 12.12
C MET A 229 -15.27 -5.09 11.66
N GLY A 230 -15.60 -4.68 10.43
CA GLY A 230 -15.15 -3.41 9.89
C GLY A 230 -15.66 -2.21 10.69
N PHE A 231 -16.95 -2.20 11.04
CA PHE A 231 -17.52 -1.18 11.94
C PHE A 231 -16.88 -1.19 13.32
N LEU A 232 -16.68 -2.36 13.92
CA LEU A 232 -16.01 -2.46 15.23
C LEU A 232 -14.58 -1.88 15.17
N MET A 233 -13.82 -2.21 14.12
CA MET A 233 -12.46 -1.69 13.92
C MET A 233 -12.45 -0.17 13.70
N LEU A 234 -13.43 0.39 12.99
CA LEU A 234 -13.58 1.85 12.86
C LEU A 234 -13.82 2.50 14.23
N VAL A 235 -14.75 1.97 15.02
CA VAL A 235 -15.05 2.50 16.37
C VAL A 235 -13.78 2.46 17.23
N VAL A 236 -13.11 1.31 17.29
CA VAL A 236 -11.85 1.18 18.05
C VAL A 236 -10.78 2.14 17.53
N GLY A 237 -10.63 2.27 16.21
CA GLY A 237 -9.64 3.16 15.61
C GLY A 237 -9.88 4.63 15.90
N TYR A 238 -11.13 5.11 15.85
CA TYR A 238 -11.46 6.49 16.18
C TYR A 238 -11.35 6.79 17.67
N VAL A 239 -11.80 5.87 18.54
CA VAL A 239 -11.63 6.03 20.01
C VAL A 239 -10.15 6.04 20.38
N TRP A 240 -9.36 5.14 19.80
CA TRP A 240 -7.91 5.14 19.99
C TRP A 240 -7.25 6.40 19.41
N GLY A 241 -7.81 6.94 18.32
CA GLY A 241 -7.44 8.22 17.70
C GLY A 241 -7.41 9.41 18.65
N LEU A 242 -8.16 9.36 19.76
CA LEU A 242 -8.18 10.39 20.80
C LEU A 242 -6.86 10.43 21.60
N PHE A 243 -6.15 9.31 21.70
CA PHE A 243 -4.91 9.17 22.47
C PHE A 243 -3.69 8.94 21.59
N PHE A 244 -3.87 8.35 20.40
CA PHE A 244 -2.83 8.18 19.40
C PHE A 244 -3.40 8.62 18.05
N PRO A 245 -3.09 9.85 17.58
CA PRO A 245 -3.71 10.42 16.40
C PRO A 245 -3.66 9.49 15.18
N ILE A 246 -4.74 9.46 14.41
CA ILE A 246 -4.79 8.73 13.15
C ILE A 246 -3.78 9.38 12.21
N ASN A 247 -2.71 8.66 11.88
CA ASN A 247 -1.60 9.21 11.12
C ASN A 247 -0.98 8.14 10.19
N LYS A 248 -0.95 8.45 8.89
CA LYS A 248 -0.41 7.58 7.82
C LYS A 248 1.11 7.56 7.80
N ALA A 249 1.77 8.68 8.05
CA ALA A 249 3.23 8.78 8.04
C ALA A 249 3.86 7.94 9.16
N LEU A 250 3.26 7.97 10.36
CA LEU A 250 3.66 7.13 11.49
C LEU A 250 3.11 5.70 11.38
N TRP A 251 2.17 5.44 10.47
CA TRP A 251 1.42 4.19 10.41
C TRP A 251 0.81 3.83 11.79
N SER A 252 0.27 4.83 12.48
CA SER A 252 -0.25 4.72 13.84
C SER A 252 -1.22 3.56 14.05
N SER A 253 -1.30 3.04 15.29
CA SER A 253 -2.19 1.92 15.61
C SER A 253 -3.67 2.25 15.36
N SER A 254 -4.09 3.48 15.65
CA SER A 254 -5.42 3.99 15.32
C SER A 254 -5.67 4.00 13.80
N PHE A 255 -4.69 4.45 13.00
CA PHE A 255 -4.75 4.38 11.53
C PHE A 255 -4.87 2.95 11.00
N VAL A 256 -4.13 1.99 11.57
CA VAL A 256 -4.25 0.58 11.19
C VAL A 256 -5.68 0.07 11.43
N MET A 257 -6.28 0.39 12.58
CA MET A 257 -7.64 -0.02 12.90
C MET A 257 -8.67 0.64 11.98
N VAL A 258 -8.55 1.95 11.71
CA VAL A 258 -9.46 2.66 10.80
C VAL A 258 -9.39 2.11 9.38
N THR A 259 -8.18 1.94 8.85
CA THR A 259 -7.98 1.45 7.48
C THR A 259 -8.38 -0.01 7.32
N ALA A 260 -8.11 -0.88 8.30
CA ALA A 260 -8.60 -2.26 8.30
C ALA A 260 -10.13 -2.32 8.44
N GLY A 261 -10.73 -1.38 9.16
CA GLY A 261 -12.18 -1.20 9.25
C GLY A 261 -12.81 -0.94 7.89
N TRP A 262 -12.31 0.09 7.19
CA TRP A 262 -12.75 0.41 5.83
C TRP A 262 -12.48 -0.72 4.83
N ALA A 263 -11.31 -1.37 4.91
CA ALA A 263 -10.97 -2.50 4.04
C ALA A 263 -11.98 -3.65 4.19
N ASN A 264 -12.35 -3.99 5.43
CA ASN A 264 -13.34 -5.03 5.71
C ASN A 264 -14.75 -4.67 5.22
N ILE A 265 -15.20 -3.42 5.41
CA ILE A 265 -16.51 -2.96 4.92
C ILE A 265 -16.54 -3.05 3.40
N ILE A 266 -15.56 -2.45 2.72
CA ILE A 266 -15.52 -2.41 1.25
C ILE A 266 -15.39 -3.83 0.69
N LEU A 267 -14.50 -4.65 1.24
CA LEU A 267 -14.34 -6.04 0.79
C LEU A 267 -15.59 -6.88 1.07
N GLY A 268 -16.28 -6.66 2.19
CA GLY A 268 -17.54 -7.31 2.53
C GLY A 268 -18.65 -6.95 1.54
N LEU A 269 -18.76 -5.68 1.16
CA LEU A 269 -19.69 -5.23 0.11
C LEU A 269 -19.35 -5.84 -1.24
N ILE A 270 -18.07 -5.81 -1.65
CA ILE A 270 -17.66 -6.43 -2.91
C ILE A 270 -18.00 -7.92 -2.90
N TYR A 271 -17.65 -8.64 -1.83
CA TYR A 271 -17.94 -10.06 -1.66
C TYR A 271 -19.44 -10.37 -1.75
N TYR A 272 -20.29 -9.55 -1.14
CA TYR A 272 -21.74 -9.72 -1.27
C TYR A 272 -22.23 -9.60 -2.71
N PHE A 273 -21.79 -8.57 -3.44
CA PHE A 273 -22.24 -8.39 -4.82
C PHE A 273 -21.64 -9.43 -5.78
N SER A 274 -20.35 -9.75 -5.66
CA SER A 274 -19.65 -10.63 -6.62
C SER A 274 -19.81 -12.11 -6.30
N ASP A 275 -19.52 -12.51 -5.06
CA ASP A 275 -19.40 -13.92 -4.67
C ASP A 275 -20.71 -14.48 -4.10
N VAL A 276 -21.57 -13.64 -3.50
CA VAL A 276 -22.89 -14.08 -2.99
C VAL A 276 -24.00 -13.90 -4.03
N LYS A 277 -24.18 -12.68 -4.57
CA LYS A 277 -25.21 -12.42 -5.60
C LYS A 277 -24.80 -12.83 -7.02
N GLY A 278 -23.52 -13.12 -7.26
CA GLY A 278 -23.05 -13.49 -8.59
C GLY A 278 -23.09 -12.35 -9.62
N ILE A 279 -23.19 -11.09 -9.19
CA ILE A 279 -23.24 -9.94 -10.09
C ILE A 279 -21.86 -9.77 -10.74
N LYS A 280 -21.84 -9.76 -12.08
CA LYS A 280 -20.62 -9.53 -12.86
C LYS A 280 -20.28 -8.04 -12.90
N PHE A 281 -19.67 -7.53 -11.85
CA PHE A 281 -19.12 -6.16 -11.80
C PHE A 281 -17.62 -6.18 -11.51
N GLY A 282 -16.96 -5.02 -11.70
CA GLY A 282 -15.55 -4.86 -11.35
C GLY A 282 -14.58 -5.67 -12.21
N SER A 283 -15.00 -6.18 -13.37
CA SER A 283 -14.16 -6.95 -14.30
C SER A 283 -12.87 -6.22 -14.66
N ILE A 284 -12.96 -4.90 -14.88
CA ILE A 284 -11.82 -4.03 -15.17
C ILE A 284 -10.79 -4.08 -14.04
N PHE A 285 -11.24 -3.94 -12.79
CA PHE A 285 -10.38 -4.05 -11.61
C PHE A 285 -9.84 -5.46 -11.46
N LYS A 286 -10.65 -6.49 -11.68
CA LYS A 286 -10.20 -7.89 -11.65
C LYS A 286 -9.00 -8.14 -12.58
N TYR A 287 -9.05 -7.57 -13.79
CA TYR A 287 -7.96 -7.70 -14.78
C TYR A 287 -6.69 -6.99 -14.30
N ALA A 288 -6.81 -5.75 -13.83
CA ALA A 288 -5.69 -5.01 -13.27
C ALA A 288 -5.09 -5.70 -12.03
N GLY A 289 -5.94 -6.22 -11.14
CA GLY A 289 -5.54 -6.89 -9.89
C GLY A 289 -4.73 -8.16 -10.11
N ALA A 290 -4.91 -8.85 -11.24
CA ALA A 290 -4.16 -10.05 -11.58
C ALA A 290 -2.67 -9.80 -11.82
N ASN A 291 -2.29 -8.58 -12.21
CA ASN A 291 -0.91 -8.14 -12.47
C ASN A 291 -0.55 -6.87 -11.70
N ALA A 292 -1.16 -6.66 -10.51
CA ALA A 292 -1.09 -5.40 -9.77
C ALA A 292 0.33 -4.85 -9.57
N ILE A 293 1.27 -5.69 -9.09
CA ILE A 293 2.65 -5.23 -8.82
C ILE A 293 3.34 -4.76 -10.11
N VAL A 294 3.10 -5.43 -11.24
CA VAL A 294 3.67 -5.01 -12.53
C VAL A 294 3.09 -3.68 -12.99
N LEU A 295 1.77 -3.50 -12.89
CA LEU A 295 1.15 -2.24 -13.29
C LEU A 295 1.65 -1.07 -12.43
N TYR A 296 1.78 -1.28 -11.13
CA TYR A 296 2.37 -0.28 -10.23
C TYR A 296 3.83 0.03 -10.59
N PHE A 297 4.66 -1.00 -10.76
CA PHE A 297 6.07 -0.82 -11.10
C PHE A 297 6.23 -0.06 -12.41
N LEU A 298 5.52 -0.47 -13.47
CA LEU A 298 5.57 0.19 -14.77
C LEU A 298 5.08 1.64 -14.69
N SER A 299 3.97 1.89 -13.99
CA SER A 299 3.46 3.26 -13.81
C SER A 299 4.47 4.18 -13.11
N SER A 300 5.12 3.67 -12.06
CA SER A 300 6.12 4.43 -11.30
C SER A 300 7.39 4.65 -12.13
N PHE A 301 7.83 3.61 -12.85
CA PHE A 301 9.04 3.65 -13.67
C PHE A 301 8.89 4.60 -14.87
N ILE A 302 7.79 4.49 -15.61
CA ILE A 302 7.51 5.34 -16.78
C ILE A 302 7.32 6.80 -16.32
N SER A 303 6.56 7.03 -15.25
CA SER A 303 6.39 8.38 -14.69
C SER A 303 7.74 8.99 -14.26
N LYS A 304 8.62 8.19 -13.66
CA LYS A 304 9.99 8.60 -13.34
C LYS A 304 10.79 8.96 -14.59
N ILE A 305 10.75 8.15 -15.65
CA ILE A 305 11.41 8.46 -16.93
C ILE A 305 10.87 9.77 -17.51
N MET A 306 9.54 9.93 -17.57
CA MET A 306 8.91 11.16 -18.09
C MET A 306 9.25 12.40 -17.27
N GLY A 307 9.52 12.25 -15.97
CA GLY A 307 9.99 13.33 -15.11
C GLY A 307 11.47 13.70 -15.31
N LEU A 308 12.30 12.73 -15.71
CA LEU A 308 13.74 12.91 -15.91
C LEU A 308 14.09 13.40 -17.32
N VAL A 309 13.38 12.94 -18.35
CA VAL A 309 13.61 13.38 -19.74
C VAL A 309 13.19 14.84 -19.88
N LYS A 310 14.08 15.68 -20.39
CA LYS A 310 13.83 17.10 -20.67
C LYS A 310 13.49 17.28 -22.15
N VAL A 311 12.54 18.17 -22.45
CA VAL A 311 12.09 18.45 -23.83
C VAL A 311 12.50 19.85 -24.26
N ASP A 312 12.33 20.84 -23.39
CA ASP A 312 12.72 22.23 -23.64
C ASP A 312 13.23 22.88 -22.36
N GLY A 313 14.52 23.20 -22.32
CA GLY A 313 15.23 23.65 -21.12
C GLY A 313 14.99 22.76 -19.91
N ASP A 314 14.43 23.34 -18.84
CA ASP A 314 14.13 22.64 -17.60
C ASP A 314 12.78 21.90 -17.59
N THR A 315 11.99 21.99 -18.66
CA THR A 315 10.67 21.34 -18.75
C THR A 315 10.81 19.84 -18.96
N SER A 316 10.27 19.04 -18.03
CA SER A 316 10.22 17.59 -18.18
C SER A 316 9.23 17.16 -19.26
N LEU A 317 9.43 15.98 -19.85
CA LEU A 317 8.50 15.39 -20.83
C LEU A 317 7.08 15.28 -20.25
N LYS A 318 6.97 14.93 -18.96
CA LYS A 318 5.69 14.96 -18.24
C LYS A 318 5.07 16.37 -18.23
N GLY A 319 5.85 17.37 -17.84
CA GLY A 319 5.39 18.76 -17.75
C GLY A 319 4.97 19.32 -19.11
N TRP A 320 5.78 19.07 -20.14
CA TRP A 320 5.46 19.45 -21.52
C TRP A 320 4.16 18.77 -21.98
N LEU A 321 4.04 17.45 -21.83
CA LEU A 321 2.82 16.73 -22.22
C LEU A 321 1.58 17.24 -21.49
N PHE A 322 1.70 17.50 -20.18
CA PHE A 322 0.61 18.04 -19.38
C PHE A 322 0.17 19.43 -19.88
N ASN A 323 1.13 20.34 -20.06
CA ASN A 323 0.84 21.72 -20.48
C ASN A 323 0.34 21.80 -21.93
N THR A 324 0.85 20.96 -22.83
CA THR A 324 0.46 20.99 -24.25
C THR A 324 -0.90 20.33 -24.52
N VAL A 325 -1.20 19.22 -23.83
CA VAL A 325 -2.40 18.41 -24.14
C VAL A 325 -3.55 18.72 -23.20
N TYR A 326 -3.29 18.88 -21.90
CA TYR A 326 -4.34 18.89 -20.87
C TYR A 326 -4.67 20.29 -20.35
N VAL A 327 -3.74 21.24 -20.39
CA VAL A 327 -4.02 22.64 -20.02
C VAL A 327 -4.74 23.31 -21.19
N GLN A 328 -5.98 23.72 -20.94
CA GLN A 328 -6.85 24.38 -21.91
C GLN A 328 -7.58 25.52 -21.20
N ASP A 329 -7.77 26.66 -21.86
CA ASP A 329 -8.32 27.89 -21.24
C ASP A 329 -9.71 27.70 -20.61
N PHE A 330 -10.49 26.74 -21.11
CA PHE A 330 -11.84 26.44 -20.61
C PHE A 330 -11.89 25.42 -19.46
N LEU A 331 -10.75 24.82 -19.08
CA LEU A 331 -10.66 23.83 -18.01
C LEU A 331 -9.94 24.41 -16.78
N ALA A 332 -10.51 24.17 -15.60
CA ALA A 332 -9.79 24.38 -14.35
C ALA A 332 -8.56 23.48 -14.26
N MET A 333 -7.46 23.99 -13.68
CA MET A 333 -6.18 23.27 -13.58
C MET A 333 -6.29 21.93 -12.84
N GLU A 334 -7.14 21.86 -11.81
CA GLU A 334 -7.43 20.64 -11.06
C GLU A 334 -8.09 19.58 -11.95
N THR A 335 -8.98 20.00 -12.85
CA THR A 335 -9.65 19.11 -13.83
C THR A 335 -8.66 18.64 -14.88
N SER A 336 -7.81 19.51 -15.40
CA SER A 336 -6.72 19.12 -16.30
C SER A 336 -5.79 18.09 -15.66
N SER A 337 -5.39 18.31 -14.41
CA SER A 337 -4.55 17.39 -13.63
C SER A 337 -5.21 16.02 -13.41
N LEU A 338 -6.51 16.02 -13.11
CA LEU A 338 -7.31 14.80 -12.98
C LEU A 338 -7.42 14.05 -14.30
N LEU A 339 -7.72 14.73 -15.41
CA LEU A 339 -7.83 14.12 -16.74
C LEU A 339 -6.53 13.43 -17.16
N TYR A 340 -5.38 14.06 -16.89
CA TYR A 340 -4.07 13.44 -17.11
C TYR A 340 -3.93 12.14 -16.32
N GLY A 341 -4.22 12.17 -15.01
CA GLY A 341 -4.16 10.98 -14.16
C GLY A 341 -5.09 9.86 -14.63
N LEU A 342 -6.32 10.21 -15.04
CA LEU A 342 -7.30 9.26 -15.57
C LEU A 342 -6.87 8.66 -16.92
N SER A 343 -6.22 9.44 -17.80
CA SER A 343 -5.64 8.91 -19.04
C SER A 343 -4.54 7.89 -18.75
N LEU A 344 -3.62 8.19 -17.82
CA LEU A 344 -2.59 7.24 -17.41
C LEU A 344 -3.18 5.96 -16.82
N VAL A 345 -4.14 6.10 -15.90
CA VAL A 345 -4.86 4.95 -15.33
C VAL A 345 -5.50 4.10 -16.44
N SER A 346 -6.15 4.73 -17.41
CA SER A 346 -6.81 4.03 -18.51
C SER A 346 -5.82 3.21 -19.34
N ILE A 347 -4.62 3.75 -19.60
CA ILE A 347 -3.53 3.05 -20.30
C ILE A 347 -3.11 1.80 -19.51
N TYR A 348 -2.85 1.92 -18.20
CA TYR A 348 -2.40 0.77 -17.40
C TYR A 348 -3.51 -0.26 -17.14
N VAL A 349 -4.76 0.19 -17.03
CA VAL A 349 -5.92 -0.70 -16.96
C VAL A 349 -6.08 -1.49 -18.26
N PHE A 350 -5.92 -0.83 -19.41
CA PHE A 350 -5.94 -1.48 -20.71
C PHE A 350 -4.78 -2.48 -20.87
N LEU A 351 -3.57 -2.12 -20.41
CA LEU A 351 -2.44 -3.06 -20.34
C LEU A 351 -2.76 -4.28 -19.46
N GLY A 352 -3.36 -4.05 -18.29
CA GLY A 352 -3.81 -5.12 -17.39
C GLY A 352 -4.82 -6.05 -18.06
N TYR A 353 -5.75 -5.49 -18.84
CA TYR A 353 -6.69 -6.25 -19.66
C TYR A 353 -5.98 -7.09 -20.74
N ILE A 354 -5.02 -6.53 -21.48
CA ILE A 354 -4.24 -7.27 -22.49
C ILE A 354 -3.50 -8.45 -21.86
N LEU A 355 -2.79 -8.20 -20.75
CA LEU A 355 -2.05 -9.25 -20.04
C LEU A 355 -2.99 -10.36 -19.57
N TYR A 356 -4.15 -9.99 -19.03
CA TYR A 356 -5.16 -10.95 -18.59
C TYR A 356 -5.71 -11.78 -19.76
N ARG A 357 -6.07 -11.14 -20.89
CA ARG A 357 -6.58 -11.83 -22.10
C ARG A 357 -5.56 -12.80 -22.69
N LYS A 358 -4.27 -12.47 -22.59
CA LYS A 358 -3.17 -13.34 -23.02
C LYS A 358 -2.75 -14.39 -21.97
N ASN A 359 -3.46 -14.50 -20.84
CA ASN A 359 -3.12 -15.38 -19.73
C ASN A 359 -1.70 -15.17 -19.16
N ILE A 360 -1.18 -13.95 -19.26
CA ILE A 360 0.13 -13.56 -18.72
C ILE A 360 -0.05 -13.08 -17.28
N PHE A 361 0.49 -13.85 -16.32
CA PHE A 361 0.43 -13.53 -14.90
C PHE A 361 1.85 -13.45 -14.33
N ILE A 362 2.37 -12.24 -14.25
CA ILE A 362 3.73 -12.00 -13.76
C ILE A 362 3.71 -11.98 -12.24
N LYS A 363 4.38 -12.96 -11.64
CA LYS A 363 4.56 -13.05 -10.19
C LYS A 363 5.95 -12.57 -9.85
N VAL A 364 6.01 -11.56 -9.00
CA VAL A 364 7.24 -11.14 -8.31
C VAL A 364 7.51 -12.15 -7.21
#